data_AF-A0A957FKZ1-F1
#
_entry.id   AF-A0A957FKZ1-F1
#
_cell.length_a   1.000
_cell.length_b   1.000
_cell.length_c   1.000
_cell.angle_alpha   90.00
_cell.angle_beta   90.00
_cell.angle_gamma   90.00
#
_symmetry.space_group_name_H-M   'P 1'
#
loop_
_entity.id
_entity.type
_entity.pdbx_description
1 polymer ?
#
loop_
_entity_poly.entity_id
_entity_poly.type
_entity_poly.pdbx_seq_one_letter_code
_entity_poly.pdbx_strand_id
1 'polypeptide(L)' 'MKKKLKIKKGDRVKINAMGITVEGVVDSANNYDQWGTKPDCWYIELTSDSGKSHYWKQDRDGGSVELLLPEW' A
#
# COMPACT_ATOMS: atom_id res chain seq x y z
N MET A 1 3.52 0.25 -21.67
CA MET A 1 2.43 0.27 -20.66
C MET A 1 3.06 0.06 -19.29
N LYS A 2 2.83 0.95 -18.31
CA LYS A 2 3.30 0.73 -16.92
C LYS A 2 2.50 -0.43 -16.34
N LYS A 3 3.20 -1.44 -15.79
CA LYS A 3 2.57 -2.59 -15.14
C LYS A 3 1.81 -2.08 -13.91
N LYS A 4 0.51 -2.36 -13.81
CA LYS A 4 -0.30 -1.94 -12.66
C LYS A 4 0.20 -2.69 -11.43
N LEU A 5 0.58 -1.96 -10.38
CA LEU A 5 0.95 -2.54 -9.10
C LEU A 5 -0.24 -3.35 -8.58
N LYS A 6 -0.02 -4.57 -8.10
CA LYS A 6 -1.08 -5.44 -7.58
C LYS A 6 -0.72 -5.82 -6.16
N ILE A 7 -1.34 -5.13 -5.21
CA ILE A 7 -1.19 -5.37 -3.77
C ILE A 7 -2.38 -6.22 -3.31
N LYS A 8 -2.13 -7.21 -2.46
CA LYS A 8 -3.14 -8.10 -1.89
C LYS A 8 -2.83 -8.41 -0.43
N LYS A 9 -3.80 -8.98 0.27
CA LYS A 9 -3.63 -9.50 1.62
C LYS A 9 -2.43 -10.46 1.70
N GLY A 10 -1.62 -10.29 2.74
CA GLY A 10 -0.41 -11.07 2.99
C GLY A 10 0.86 -10.52 2.32
N ASP A 11 0.74 -9.57 1.40
CA ASP A 11 1.92 -8.90 0.85
C ASP A 11 2.59 -8.07 1.95
N ARG A 12 3.92 -8.04 1.94
CA ARG A 12 4.69 -7.11 2.77
C ARG A 12 4.91 -5.83 1.98
N VAL A 13 4.61 -4.69 2.58
CA VAL A 13 4.67 -3.38 1.92
C VAL A 13 5.40 -2.35 2.76
N LYS A 14 5.92 -1.34 2.07
CA LYS A 14 6.40 -0.09 2.65
C LYS A 14 5.54 1.05 2.16
N ILE A 15 4.97 1.82 3.08
CA ILE A 15 4.19 3.02 2.80
C ILE A 15 4.97 4.24 3.27
N ASN A 16 5.14 5.22 2.40
CA ASN A 16 5.74 6.51 2.73
C ASN A 16 4.70 7.63 2.50
N ALA A 17 4.24 8.28 3.56
CA ALA A 17 3.27 9.37 3.47
C ALA A 17 3.55 10.44 4.52
N MET A 18 3.51 11.72 4.11
CA MET A 18 3.70 12.87 5.01
C MET A 18 4.97 12.81 5.90
N GLY A 19 6.08 12.25 5.39
CA GLY A 19 7.32 12.10 6.15
C GLY A 19 7.32 10.94 7.16
N ILE A 20 6.27 10.11 7.17
CA ILE A 20 6.17 8.90 7.98
C ILE A 20 6.35 7.69 7.05
N THR A 21 7.19 6.75 7.49
CA THR A 21 7.38 5.46 6.84
C THR A 21 6.79 4.37 7.73
N VAL A 22 5.94 3.53 7.17
CA VAL A 22 5.39 2.35 7.84
C VAL A 22 5.62 1.13 6.97
N GLU A 23 6.20 0.09 7.57
CA GLU A 23 6.37 -1.23 6.95
C GLU A 23 5.52 -2.25 7.70
N GLY A 24 4.93 -3.19 6.96
CA GLY A 24 4.08 -4.21 7.56
C GLY A 24 3.47 -5.17 6.54
N VAL A 25 2.60 -6.03 7.04
CA VAL A 25 1.87 -7.02 6.24
C VAL A 25 0.46 -6.49 5.97
N VAL A 26 0.05 -6.54 4.70
CA VAL A 26 -1.27 -6.10 4.27
C VAL A 26 -2.35 -7.03 4.82
N ASP A 27 -3.29 -6.46 5.56
CA ASP A 27 -4.48 -7.14 6.05
C ASP A 27 -5.62 -7.06 5.02
N SER A 28 -5.77 -5.89 4.39
CA SER A 28 -6.71 -5.66 3.30
C SER A 28 -6.18 -4.58 2.35
N ALA A 29 -6.50 -4.69 1.06
CA ALA A 29 -6.11 -3.71 0.07
C ALA A 29 -7.19 -3.58 -1.00
N ASN A 30 -7.53 -2.35 -1.35
CA ASN A 30 -8.49 -2.02 -2.40
C ASN A 30 -7.91 -0.93 -3.32
N ASN A 31 -7.84 -1.21 -4.62
CA ASN A 31 -7.55 -0.22 -5.63
C ASN A 31 -8.86 0.23 -6.27
N TYR A 32 -9.31 1.45 -5.97
CA TYR A 32 -10.60 1.97 -6.44
C TYR A 32 -10.50 2.67 -7.81
N ASP A 33 -9.50 2.30 -8.61
CA ASP A 33 -9.36 2.74 -10.00
C ASP A 33 -10.40 2.03 -10.88
N GLN A 34 -11.63 2.52 -10.86
CA GLN A 34 -12.74 1.92 -11.62
C GLN A 34 -12.52 1.93 -13.14
N TRP A 35 -11.67 2.83 -13.64
CA TRP A 35 -11.56 3.13 -15.08
C TRP A 35 -10.15 2.94 -15.66
N GLY A 36 -9.17 2.49 -14.89
CA GLY A 36 -7.79 2.35 -15.38
C GLY A 36 -7.06 3.69 -15.54
N THR A 37 -7.63 4.78 -15.04
CA THR A 37 -7.17 6.16 -15.28
C THR A 37 -6.46 6.77 -14.09
N LYS A 38 -6.63 6.18 -12.90
CA LYS A 38 -6.00 6.64 -11.66
C LYS A 38 -4.97 5.62 -11.20
N PRO A 39 -3.68 5.82 -11.53
CA PRO A 39 -2.62 4.93 -11.04
C PRO A 39 -2.49 4.97 -9.50
N ASP A 40 -2.92 6.07 -8.85
CA ASP A 40 -2.68 6.37 -7.44
C ASP A 40 -3.96 6.45 -6.62
N CYS A 41 -4.62 5.31 -6.41
CA CYS A 41 -5.90 5.27 -5.70
C CYS A 41 -6.06 3.96 -4.89
N TRP A 42 -5.10 3.75 -3.99
CA TRP A 42 -5.12 2.65 -3.04
C TRP A 42 -5.75 3.05 -1.71
N TYR A 43 -6.44 2.10 -1.11
CA TYR A 43 -6.72 2.02 0.31
C TYR A 43 -6.10 0.73 0.84
N ILE A 44 -5.25 0.83 1.87
CA ILE A 44 -4.50 -0.28 2.43
C ILE A 44 -4.65 -0.26 3.95
N GLU A 45 -4.97 -1.42 4.50
CA GLU A 45 -4.88 -1.74 5.92
C GLU A 45 -3.70 -2.68 6.09
N LEU A 46 -2.83 -2.40 7.05
CA LEU A 46 -1.68 -3.24 7.33
C LEU A 46 -1.42 -3.33 8.82
N THR A 47 -0.90 -4.48 9.24
CA THR A 47 -0.31 -4.67 10.55
C THR A 47 1.19 -4.42 10.44
N SER A 48 1.67 -3.37 11.10
CA SER A 48 3.09 -3.02 11.14
C SER A 48 3.90 -4.05 11.90
N ASP A 49 5.22 -4.01 11.74
CA ASP A 49 6.14 -4.89 12.48
C ASP A 49 6.05 -4.72 14.01
N SER A 50 5.58 -3.57 14.47
CA SER A 50 5.28 -3.34 15.89
C SER A 50 3.97 -3.98 16.37
N GLY A 51 3.25 -4.69 15.51
CA GLY A 51 1.94 -5.30 15.78
C GLY A 51 0.77 -4.31 15.76
N LYS A 52 1.00 -3.03 15.45
CA LYS A 52 -0.06 -2.01 15.36
C LYS A 52 -0.70 -1.99 13.97
N SER A 53 -2.02 -1.83 13.93
CA SER A 53 -2.78 -1.61 12.70
C SER A 53 -2.60 -0.18 12.18
N HIS A 54 -2.46 -0.03 10.87
CA HIS A 54 -2.38 1.24 10.16
C HIS A 54 -3.31 1.23 8.95
N TYR A 55 -3.79 2.41 8.59
CA TYR A 55 -4.73 2.64 7.50
C TYR A 55 -4.18 3.76 6.63
N TRP A 56 -4.08 3.53 5.32
CA TRP A 56 -3.55 4.51 4.39
C TRP A 56 -4.40 4.59 3.14
N LYS A 57 -4.81 5.81 2.77
CA LYS A 57 -5.58 6.11 1.58
C LYS A 57 -4.81 7.10 0.71
N GLN A 58 -4.29 6.61 -0.42
CA GLN A 58 -3.33 7.34 -1.25
C GLN A 58 -3.84 8.70 -1.77
N ASP A 59 -5.14 8.81 -2.11
CA ASP A 59 -5.73 10.06 -2.62
C ASP A 59 -5.93 11.15 -1.54
N ARG A 60 -5.94 10.75 -0.27
CA ARG A 60 -6.15 11.63 0.89
C ARG A 60 -4.85 11.93 1.61
N ASP A 61 -4.10 10.88 1.89
CA ASP A 61 -2.89 10.92 2.71
C ASP A 61 -1.65 11.21 1.85
N GLY A 62 -1.78 11.07 0.52
CA GLY A 62 -0.68 11.19 -0.43
C GLY A 62 0.36 10.07 -0.27
N GLY A 63 1.49 10.24 -0.94
CA GLY A 63 2.64 9.34 -0.77
C GLY A 63 2.66 8.15 -1.73
N SER A 64 3.47 7.15 -1.38
CA SER A 64 3.73 5.97 -2.20
C SER A 64 3.64 4.68 -1.40
N VAL A 65 3.40 3.59 -2.12
CA VAL A 65 3.46 2.23 -1.60
C VAL A 65 4.34 1.36 -2.51
N GLU A 66 5.16 0.52 -1.88
CA GLU A 66 6.09 -0.39 -2.54
C GLU A 66 5.89 -1.81 -1.98
N LEU A 67 5.93 -2.81 -2.86
CA LEU A 67 5.97 -4.22 -2.46
C LEU A 67 7.38 -4.58 -2.02
N LEU A 68 7.52 -5.13 -0.81
CA LEU A 68 8.77 -5.69 -0.31
C LEU A 68 8.77 -7.17 -0.68
N LEU A 69 9.54 -7.52 -1.72
CA LEU A 69 9.73 -8.92 -2.12
C LEU A 69 10.67 -9.58 -1.10
N PRO A 70 10.43 -10.85 -0.72
CA PRO A 70 11.40 -11.59 0.08
C PRO A 70 12.74 -11.64 -0.67
N GLU A 71 13.83 -11.39 0.04
CA GLU A 71 15.18 -11.61 -0.47
C GLU A 71 15.39 -13.14 -0.57
N TRP A 72 15.71 -13.63 -1.77
CA TRP A 72 16.06 -15.04 -2.03
C TRP A 72 17.56 -15.19 -2.20
#